data_AF-A0A1Q6RUH5-F1
#
_entry.id   AF-A0A1Q6RUH5-F1
#
_cell.length_a   1.000
_cell.length_b   1.000
_cell.length_c   1.000
_cell.angle_alpha   90.00
_cell.angle_beta   90.00
_cell.angle_gamma   90.00
#
_symmetry.space_group_name_H-M   'P 1'
#
loop_
_entity.id
_entity.type
_entity.pdbx_description
1 polymer ?
#
loop_
_entity_poly.entity_id
_entity_poly.type
_entity_poly.pdbx_seq_one_letter_code
_entity_poly.pdbx_strand_id
1 'polypeptide(L)'
;MSPSVEPFNEEKYKALMDGLEVSELNLSQLERTKRIDSEFYKKENIAVDSILSLWDKKSIAECFYVSDGNHMGITDSFCENGIPYYRGQDIYHLFIENAAAISSEKGRCLNVDCRSNCGK
;
A
#
# COMPACT_ATOMS: atom_id res chain seq x y z
N MET A 1 -25.87 -31.09 -26.79
CA MET A 1 -26.07 -29.66 -27.11
C MET A 1 -27.08 -29.13 -26.13
N SER A 2 -26.68 -28.26 -25.20
CA SER A 2 -27.57 -27.65 -24.21
C SER A 2 -28.36 -26.51 -24.87
N PRO A 3 -29.70 -26.58 -24.93
CA PRO A 3 -30.54 -25.55 -25.53
C PRO A 3 -31.10 -24.66 -24.43
N SER A 4 -30.42 -23.57 -24.10
CA SER A 4 -31.06 -22.46 -23.38
C SER A 4 -30.15 -21.25 -23.48
N VAL A 5 -30.12 -20.62 -24.65
CA VAL A 5 -29.70 -19.24 -24.75
C VAL A 5 -30.99 -18.44 -24.77
N GLU A 6 -31.33 -17.83 -23.64
CA GLU A 6 -32.45 -16.87 -23.60
C GLU A 6 -32.14 -15.73 -24.58
N PRO A 7 -33.15 -15.23 -25.32
CA PRO A 7 -32.98 -14.07 -26.19
C PRO A 7 -32.54 -12.84 -25.38
N PHE A 8 -31.74 -11.97 -26.00
CA PHE A 8 -31.28 -10.73 -25.37
C PHE A 8 -32.48 -9.90 -24.90
N ASN A 9 -32.48 -9.53 -23.61
CA ASN A 9 -33.50 -8.67 -23.00
C ASN A 9 -32.86 -7.33 -22.64
N GLU A 10 -33.24 -6.28 -23.39
CA GLU A 10 -32.69 -4.93 -23.24
C GLU A 10 -33.03 -4.30 -21.89
N GLU A 11 -34.25 -4.48 -21.38
CA GLU A 11 -34.68 -3.94 -20.08
C GLU A 11 -33.87 -4.55 -18.94
N LYS A 12 -33.66 -5.88 -18.97
CA LYS A 12 -32.83 -6.62 -18.01
C LYS A 12 -31.37 -6.20 -18.12
N TYR A 13 -30.84 -6.05 -19.34
CA TYR A 13 -29.46 -5.59 -19.54
C TYR A 13 -29.25 -4.18 -18.99
N LYS A 14 -30.16 -3.26 -19.30
CA LYS A 14 -30.11 -1.88 -18.80
C LYS A 14 -30.17 -1.86 -17.28
N ALA A 15 -31.08 -2.61 -16.66
CA ALA A 15 -31.18 -2.70 -15.20
C ALA A 15 -29.92 -3.28 -14.53
N LEU A 16 -29.19 -4.18 -15.21
CA LEU A 16 -27.92 -4.72 -14.72
C LEU A 16 -26.74 -3.77 -14.88
N MET A 17 -26.76 -2.91 -15.91
CA MET A 17 -25.67 -2.00 -16.23
C MET A 17 -25.85 -0.60 -15.63
N ASP A 18 -27.07 -0.21 -15.25
CA ASP A 18 -27.36 1.11 -14.73
C ASP A 18 -26.64 1.34 -13.38
N GLY A 19 -25.91 2.45 -13.28
CA GLY A 19 -25.10 2.79 -12.10
C GLY A 19 -23.75 2.06 -11.99
N LEU A 20 -23.40 1.16 -12.91
CA LEU A 20 -22.07 0.56 -12.98
C LEU A 20 -21.09 1.46 -13.75
N GLU A 21 -19.84 1.50 -13.30
CA GLU A 21 -18.75 2.13 -14.02
C GLU A 21 -17.81 1.10 -14.63
N VAL A 22 -17.22 1.47 -15.78
CA VAL A 22 -16.15 0.70 -16.43
C VAL A 22 -15.03 1.66 -16.82
N SER A 23 -13.79 1.21 -16.61
CA SER A 23 -12.57 1.88 -17.03
C SER A 23 -11.77 0.93 -17.91
N GLU A 24 -11.40 1.38 -19.10
CA GLU A 24 -10.55 0.63 -20.02
C GLU A 24 -9.15 1.24 -20.03
N LEU A 25 -8.13 0.41 -19.77
CA LEU A 25 -6.74 0.83 -19.64
C LEU A 25 -5.84 -0.15 -20.37
N ASN A 26 -4.78 0.38 -21.01
CA ASN A 26 -3.74 -0.46 -21.56
C ASN A 26 -2.86 -1.05 -20.44
N LEU A 27 -2.29 -2.23 -20.69
CA LEU A 27 -1.34 -2.86 -19.76
C LEU A 27 -0.14 -1.95 -19.42
N SER A 28 0.27 -1.09 -20.36
CA SER A 28 1.34 -0.11 -20.17
C SER A 28 0.96 1.06 -19.26
N GLN A 29 -0.33 1.28 -19.00
CA GLN A 29 -0.84 2.33 -18.12
C GLN A 29 -1.04 1.85 -16.68
N LEU A 30 -0.83 0.55 -16.41
CA LEU A 30 -0.94 0.02 -15.06
C LEU A 30 0.22 0.50 -14.18
N GLU A 31 -0.02 0.56 -12.88
CA GLU A 31 1.02 0.89 -11.92
C GLU A 31 2.12 -0.19 -11.90
N ARG A 32 3.25 0.13 -11.25
CA ARG A 32 4.45 -0.72 -11.24
C ARG A 32 4.21 -2.20 -10.89
N THR A 33 3.27 -2.50 -10.00
CA THR A 33 2.96 -3.89 -9.59
C THR A 33 1.96 -4.61 -10.49
N LYS A 34 1.48 -3.94 -11.55
CA LYS A 34 0.50 -4.44 -12.52
C LYS A 34 -0.78 -4.95 -11.86
N ARG A 35 -1.28 -4.24 -10.85
CA ARG A 35 -2.57 -4.57 -10.22
C ARG A 35 -3.69 -4.40 -11.24
N ILE A 36 -4.75 -5.18 -11.05
CA ILE A 36 -5.93 -5.23 -11.95
C ILE A 36 -7.24 -5.04 -11.19
N ASP A 37 -7.16 -4.59 -9.93
CA ASP A 37 -8.32 -4.42 -9.06
C ASP A 37 -9.17 -3.24 -9.55
N SER A 38 -10.49 -3.44 -9.68
CA SER A 38 -11.43 -2.43 -10.19
C SER A 38 -11.46 -1.16 -9.33
N GLU A 39 -11.27 -1.33 -8.02
CA GLU A 39 -11.29 -0.28 -7.00
C GLU A 39 -10.11 0.67 -7.12
N PHE A 40 -8.98 0.19 -7.64
CA PHE A 40 -7.80 1.02 -7.87
C PHE A 40 -8.02 1.94 -9.08
N TYR A 41 -8.61 1.40 -10.15
CA TYR A 41 -8.83 2.08 -11.43
C TYR A 41 -10.25 2.65 -11.62
N LYS A 42 -10.90 3.03 -10.53
CA LYS A 42 -12.12 3.85 -10.60
C LYS A 42 -11.83 5.15 -11.35
N LYS A 43 -12.83 5.67 -12.06
CA LYS A 43 -12.67 6.90 -12.87
C LYS A 43 -12.16 8.08 -12.05
N GLU A 44 -12.64 8.19 -10.82
CA GLU A 44 -12.23 9.22 -9.86
C GLU A 44 -10.73 9.13 -9.53
N ASN A 45 -10.22 7.93 -9.27
CA ASN A 45 -8.81 7.72 -8.96
C ASN A 45 -7.91 8.02 -10.16
N ILE A 46 -8.33 7.60 -11.37
CA ILE A 46 -7.62 7.90 -12.61
C ILE A 46 -7.54 9.42 -12.83
N ALA A 47 -8.64 10.15 -12.54
CA ALA A 47 -8.67 11.60 -12.65
C ALA A 47 -7.71 12.27 -11.63
N VAL A 48 -7.69 11.79 -10.39
CA VAL A 48 -6.74 12.27 -9.37
C VAL A 48 -5.30 11.99 -9.79
N ASP A 49 -4.98 10.79 -10.26
CA ASP A 49 -3.64 10.45 -10.72
C ASP A 49 -3.20 11.33 -11.90
N SER A 50 -4.11 11.59 -12.84
CA SER A 50 -3.87 12.50 -13.97
C SER A 50 -3.48 13.90 -13.48
N ILE A 51 -4.19 14.46 -12.51
CA ILE A 51 -3.87 15.77 -11.93
C ILE A 51 -2.53 15.74 -11.21
N LEU A 52 -2.31 14.72 -10.37
CA LEU A 52 -1.06 14.59 -9.62
C LEU A 52 0.12 14.43 -10.57
N SER A 53 -0.03 13.75 -11.71
CA SER A 53 1.05 13.49 -12.69
C SER A 53 1.63 14.76 -13.32
N LEU A 54 0.88 15.86 -13.29
CA LEU A 54 1.33 17.16 -13.79
C LEU A 54 2.36 17.83 -12.88
N TRP A 55 2.50 17.35 -11.65
CA TRP A 55 3.42 17.93 -10.67
C TRP A 55 4.78 17.27 -10.76
N ASP A 56 5.83 18.06 -10.61
CA ASP A 56 7.19 17.55 -10.45
C ASP A 56 7.32 16.88 -9.07
N LYS A 57 7.15 15.56 -9.05
CA LYS A 57 7.11 14.75 -7.83
C LYS A 57 8.46 14.08 -7.61
N LYS A 58 8.99 14.22 -6.40
CA LYS A 58 10.12 13.41 -5.93
C LYS A 58 9.62 12.26 -5.08
N SER A 59 10.15 11.06 -5.33
CA SER A 59 9.83 9.93 -4.47
C SER A 59 10.49 10.09 -3.10
N ILE A 60 9.89 9.52 -2.04
CA ILE A 60 10.51 9.53 -0.70
C ILE A 60 11.90 8.89 -0.75
N ALA A 61 12.06 7.84 -1.56
CA ALA A 61 13.32 7.13 -1.75
C ALA A 61 14.42 7.95 -2.43
N GLU A 62 14.08 9.00 -3.20
CA GLU A 62 15.06 9.94 -3.75
C GLU A 62 15.60 10.90 -2.69
N CYS A 63 14.78 11.22 -1.69
CA CYS A 63 15.10 12.21 -0.67
C CYS A 63 15.67 11.57 0.60
N PHE A 64 15.31 10.32 0.89
CA PHE A 64 15.59 9.66 2.16
C PHE A 64 15.97 8.20 1.98
N TYR A 65 16.87 7.73 2.84
CA TYR A 65 17.07 6.30 3.02
C TYR A 65 15.93 5.76 3.89
N VAL A 66 15.07 4.94 3.28
CA VAL A 66 13.95 4.28 3.96
C VAL A 66 14.26 2.81 4.08
N SER A 67 14.12 2.29 5.29
CA SER A 67 14.37 0.89 5.61
C SER A 67 13.25 0.37 6.51
N ASP A 68 13.02 -0.94 6.48
CA ASP A 68 12.01 -1.55 7.35
C ASP A 68 12.46 -1.50 8.82
N GLY A 69 11.50 -1.56 9.75
CA GLY A 69 11.79 -1.72 11.17
C GLY A 69 12.24 -3.15 11.48
N ASN A 70 12.89 -3.34 12.63
CA ASN A 70 13.20 -4.68 13.12
C ASN A 70 11.91 -5.39 13.54
N HIS A 71 11.71 -6.63 13.10
CA HIS A 71 10.55 -7.47 13.46
C HIS A 71 10.79 -8.25 14.77
N MET A 72 10.00 -9.30 15.01
CA MET A 72 9.96 -10.13 16.24
C MET A 72 11.30 -10.63 16.81
N GLY A 73 12.40 -10.59 16.05
CA GLY A 73 13.73 -11.06 16.46
C GLY A 73 14.41 -10.25 17.57
N ILE A 74 13.85 -9.10 17.98
CA ILE A 74 14.39 -8.28 19.09
C ILE A 74 13.68 -8.52 20.43
N THR A 75 12.63 -9.35 20.46
CA THR A 75 11.79 -9.54 21.66
C THR A 75 12.57 -10.01 22.88
N ASP A 76 13.52 -10.93 22.69
CA ASP A 76 14.38 -11.45 23.77
C ASP A 76 15.47 -10.44 24.21
N SER A 77 15.52 -9.27 23.60
CA SER A 77 16.55 -8.23 23.83
C SER A 77 15.98 -6.97 24.45
N PHE A 78 14.70 -7.01 24.84
CA PHE A 78 14.10 -5.91 25.59
C PHE A 78 14.66 -5.88 27.01
N CYS A 79 15.04 -4.69 27.44
CA CYS A 79 15.63 -4.45 28.74
C CYS A 79 14.94 -3.26 29.42
N GLU A 80 15.13 -3.11 30.73
CA GLU A 80 14.60 -1.96 31.46
C GLU A 80 15.40 -0.68 31.19
N ASN A 81 16.71 -0.81 30.93
CA ASN A 81 17.62 0.30 30.68
C ASN A 81 18.30 0.12 29.32
N GLY A 82 17.93 0.93 28.33
CA GLY A 82 18.48 0.82 26.98
C GLY A 82 18.04 1.97 26.06
N ILE A 83 18.07 1.73 24.74
CA ILE A 83 17.63 2.69 23.74
C ILE A 83 16.12 2.54 23.55
N PRO A 84 15.34 3.63 23.54
CA PRO A 84 13.90 3.57 23.24
C PRO A 84 13.62 2.85 21.91
N TYR A 85 12.76 1.84 21.98
CA TYR A 85 12.29 1.09 20.82
C TYR A 85 10.82 1.42 20.57
N TYR A 86 10.56 2.16 19.48
CA TYR A 86 9.23 2.60 19.09
C TYR A 86 8.56 1.62 18.15
N ARG A 87 7.33 1.24 18.45
CA ARG A 87 6.48 0.37 17.63
C ARG A 87 5.37 1.18 16.96
N GLY A 88 4.69 0.57 16.00
CA GLY A 88 3.50 1.18 15.39
C GLY A 88 2.41 1.56 16.39
N GLN A 89 2.30 0.83 17.51
CA GLN A 89 1.36 1.15 18.60
C GLN A 89 1.74 2.39 19.43
N ASP A 90 2.98 2.87 19.34
CA ASP A 90 3.46 4.04 20.09
C ASP A 90 3.22 5.35 19.30
N ILE A 91 2.66 5.25 18.09
CA ILE A 91 2.24 6.37 17.23
C ILE A 91 0.79 6.72 17.56
N TYR A 92 0.54 7.98 17.89
CA TYR A 92 -0.81 8.54 18.03
C TYR A 92 -0.96 9.75 17.09
N HIS A 93 -1.99 9.71 16.24
CA HIS A 93 -2.15 10.61 15.10
C HIS A 93 -0.91 10.67 14.20
N LEU A 94 -0.05 11.67 14.40
CA LEU A 94 1.17 11.94 13.64
C LEU A 94 2.41 12.09 14.55
N PHE A 95 2.25 11.85 15.85
CA PHE A 95 3.30 12.05 16.85
C PHE A 95 3.59 10.77 17.63
N ILE A 96 4.80 10.68 18.16
CA ILE A 96 5.16 9.68 19.16
C ILE A 96 4.71 10.23 20.51
N GLU A 97 3.57 9.75 21.01
CA GLU A 97 2.98 10.25 22.26
C GLU A 97 3.20 9.34 23.45
N ASN A 98 3.62 8.09 23.22
CA ASN A 98 3.87 7.15 24.30
C ASN A 98 5.32 7.26 24.80
N ALA A 99 5.51 8.02 25.89
CA ALA A 99 6.83 8.27 26.49
C ALA A 99 7.44 7.06 27.23
N ALA A 100 6.67 5.98 27.43
CA ALA A 100 7.12 4.75 28.07
C ALA A 100 7.48 3.66 27.03
N ALA A 101 8.32 4.02 26.05
CA ALA A 101 8.84 3.06 25.08
C ALA A 101 9.62 1.94 25.79
N ILE A 102 9.45 0.70 25.31
CA ILE A 102 10.28 -0.42 25.76
C ILE A 102 11.72 -0.12 25.33
N SER A 103 12.70 -0.43 26.18
CA SER A 103 14.10 -0.25 25.81
C SER A 103 14.69 -1.51 25.18
N SER A 104 15.65 -1.35 24.28
CA SER A 104 16.45 -2.44 23.72
C SER A 104 17.95 -2.21 23.92
N GLU A 105 18.71 -3.30 23.93
CA GLU A 105 20.17 -3.26 24.09
C GLU A 105 20.87 -2.52 22.93
N LYS A 106 21.91 -1.75 23.29
CA LYS A 106 22.74 -0.99 22.35
C LYS A 106 23.51 -1.95 21.43
N GLY A 107 23.06 -2.08 20.18
CA GLY A 107 23.67 -2.93 19.14
C GLY A 107 22.68 -3.86 18.42
N ARG A 108 21.51 -4.11 19.01
CA ARG A 108 20.42 -4.89 18.38
C ARG A 108 19.50 -4.04 17.50
N CYS A 109 19.59 -2.71 17.58
CA CYS A 109 18.78 -1.77 16.79
C CYS A 109 19.15 -1.71 15.30
N LEU A 110 20.22 -2.39 14.86
CA LEU A 110 20.83 -2.15 13.54
C LEU A 110 20.58 -3.25 12.49
N ASN A 111 19.92 -4.36 12.86
CA ASN A 111 19.61 -5.41 11.89
C ASN A 111 18.34 -5.08 11.11
N VAL A 112 18.43 -4.03 10.30
CA VAL A 112 17.42 -3.76 9.29
C VAL A 112 17.63 -4.76 8.16
N ASP A 113 16.81 -5.79 8.13
CA ASP A 113 16.73 -6.72 6.99
C ASP A 113 16.19 -5.96 5.77
N CYS A 114 17.08 -5.30 5.04
CA CYS A 114 16.86 -4.97 3.65
C CYS A 114 16.80 -6.30 2.88
N ARG A 115 15.61 -6.89 2.75
CA ARG A 115 15.33 -7.79 1.62
C ARG A 115 15.43 -6.96 0.34
N SER A 116 16.67 -6.84 -0.11
CA SER A 116 17.05 -6.32 -1.41
C SER A 116 16.40 -7.19 -2.48
N ASN A 117 15.89 -6.53 -3.51
CA ASN A 117 15.29 -7.06 -4.74
C ASN A 117 13.85 -7.55 -4.67
N CYS A 118 12.90 -6.60 -4.74
CA CYS A 118 11.70 -6.79 -5.55
C CYS A 118 11.80 -5.90 -6.81
N GLY A 119 12.70 -6.30 -7.70
CA GLY A 119 12.93 -5.67 -8.98
C GLY A 119 13.43 -6.70 -9.99
N LYS A 120 12.47 -7.39 -10.62
CA LYS A 120 12.44 -7.72 -12.06
C LYS A 120 10.97 -7.87 -12.46
#